data_AF-X1SI35-F1
#
_entry.id   AF-X1SI35-F1
#
_cell.length_a   1.000
_cell.length_b   1.000
_cell.length_c   1.000
_cell.angle_alpha   90.00
_cell.angle_beta   90.00
_cell.angle_gamma   90.00
#
_symmetry.space_group_name_H-M   'P 1'
#
loop_
_entity.id
_entity.type
_entity.pdbx_description
1 polymer ?
#
loop_
_entity_poly.entity_id
_entity_poly.type
_entity_poly.pdbx_seq_one_letter_code
_entity_poly.pdbx_strand_id
1 'polypeptide(L)'
;RCGLFLDDHIKAEHSLVSDVSWAEVKAFLEKDTTEDNEYIEGVYVCKHFVRDVINNAEAAGIRAGYVVVKFEDGTQHALICFNTTDRGLVFVESQGSDRIIFMEVGGNYIFNLWGLEDRESKMSIMRPGIISSIDIDWGN
;
A
#
# COMPACT_ATOMS: atom_id res chain seq x y z
N ARG A 1 -5.50 17.09 53.20
CA ARG A 1 -4.91 18.24 52.49
C ARG A 1 -3.40 18.00 52.47
N CYS A 2 -2.64 17.90 51.38
CA CYS A 2 -2.79 18.03 49.93
C CYS A 2 -2.22 16.72 49.32
N GLY A 3 -2.62 16.19 48.17
CA GLY A 3 -3.08 16.85 46.96
C GLY A 3 -1.90 17.28 46.09
N LEU A 4 -1.20 16.34 45.45
CA LEU A 4 -0.46 16.59 44.21
C LEU A 4 -0.68 15.41 43.27
N PHE A 5 -1.36 15.75 42.19
CA PHE A 5 -1.70 14.93 41.03
C PHE A 5 -0.42 14.52 40.30
N LEU A 6 -0.33 13.25 39.93
CA LEU A 6 0.48 12.80 38.80
C LEU A 6 -0.50 12.36 37.73
N ASP A 7 -1.14 13.37 37.13
CA ASP A 7 -1.66 13.24 35.78
C ASP A 7 -0.45 13.34 34.86
N ASP A 8 0.16 12.20 34.54
CA ASP A 8 0.92 12.08 33.30
C ASP A 8 0.28 10.95 32.52
N HIS A 9 -0.61 11.38 31.65
CA HIS A 9 -1.22 10.62 30.58
C HIS A 9 -0.17 9.71 29.92
N ILE A 10 -0.30 8.40 30.12
CA ILE A 10 0.23 7.42 29.16
C ILE A 10 -0.56 7.64 27.87
N LYS A 11 -0.06 8.54 27.02
CA LYS A 11 -0.41 8.64 25.61
C LYS A 11 0.87 8.52 24.81
N ALA A 12 1.37 7.29 24.77
CA ALA A 12 2.36 6.87 23.78
C ALA A 12 2.05 5.41 23.40
N GLU A 13 0.84 5.16 22.87
CA GLU A 13 0.75 4.22 21.76
C GLU A 13 1.37 4.92 20.55
N HIS A 14 2.69 5.03 20.53
CA HIS A 14 3.36 5.10 19.23
C HIS A 14 3.12 3.74 18.61
N SER A 15 2.31 3.72 17.55
CA SER A 15 2.29 2.61 16.61
C SER A 15 3.74 2.22 16.32
N LEU A 16 4.19 1.08 16.87
CA LEU A 16 5.56 0.59 16.68
C LEU A 16 5.67 -0.08 15.31
N VAL A 17 5.19 0.61 14.28
CA VAL A 17 5.35 0.15 12.90
C VAL A 17 6.80 0.32 12.49
N SER A 18 7.31 -0.70 11.82
CA SER A 18 8.70 -0.73 11.40
C SER A 18 8.84 -1.22 9.97
N ASP A 19 9.95 -0.83 9.35
CA ASP A 19 10.35 -1.35 8.05
C ASP A 19 10.80 -2.81 8.24
N VAL A 20 10.20 -3.74 7.49
CA VAL A 20 10.46 -5.18 7.57
C VAL A 20 11.13 -5.70 6.29
N SER A 21 11.60 -6.94 6.30
CA SER A 21 12.15 -7.56 5.09
C SER A 21 11.06 -7.80 4.05
N TRP A 22 11.45 -7.91 2.79
CA TRP A 22 10.51 -8.30 1.74
C TRP A 22 9.83 -9.65 2.00
N ALA A 23 10.54 -10.59 2.63
CA ALA A 23 9.96 -11.88 2.99
C ALA A 23 8.81 -11.75 4.00
N GLU A 24 8.92 -10.82 4.94
CA GLU A 24 7.86 -10.54 5.93
C GLU A 24 6.68 -9.81 5.27
N VAL A 25 6.94 -8.86 4.36
CA VAL A 25 5.88 -8.22 3.57
C VAL A 25 5.06 -9.26 2.79
N LYS A 26 5.73 -10.22 2.12
CA LYS A 26 5.03 -11.32 1.44
C LYS A 26 4.17 -12.14 2.37
N ALA A 27 4.73 -12.56 3.50
CA ALA A 27 4.02 -13.40 4.46
C ALA A 27 2.83 -12.67 5.10
N PHE A 28 2.86 -11.34 5.14
CA PHE A 28 1.72 -10.50 5.49
C PHE A 28 0.69 -10.48 4.36
N LEU A 29 1.08 -10.14 3.12
CA LEU A 29 0.19 -10.04 1.97
C LEU A 29 -0.52 -11.37 1.65
N GLU A 30 0.13 -12.52 1.84
CA GLU A 30 -0.47 -13.85 1.67
C GLU A 30 -1.58 -14.17 2.69
N LYS A 31 -1.65 -13.42 3.80
CA LYS A 31 -2.66 -13.60 4.88
C LYS A 31 -3.71 -12.51 4.91
N ASP A 32 -3.41 -11.36 4.33
CA ASP A 32 -4.38 -10.29 4.15
C ASP A 32 -5.45 -10.78 3.17
N THR A 33 -6.72 -10.52 3.48
CA THR A 33 -7.85 -10.96 2.64
C THR A 33 -8.62 -9.77 2.08
N THR A 34 -8.02 -8.58 2.04
CA THR A 34 -8.70 -7.36 1.57
C THR A 34 -9.09 -7.48 0.10
N GLU A 35 -8.36 -8.28 -0.69
CA GLU A 35 -8.69 -8.60 -2.08
C GLU A 35 -10.00 -9.37 -2.25
N ASP A 36 -10.52 -10.03 -1.20
CA ASP A 36 -11.80 -10.74 -1.24
C ASP A 36 -13.00 -9.77 -1.15
N ASN A 37 -12.76 -8.50 -0.83
CA ASN A 37 -13.81 -7.47 -0.79
C ASN A 37 -14.28 -7.11 -2.21
N GLU A 38 -15.61 -6.93 -2.37
CA GLU A 38 -16.19 -6.56 -3.65
C GLU A 38 -15.91 -5.07 -3.98
N TYR A 39 -15.44 -4.80 -5.19
CA TYR A 39 -15.33 -3.41 -5.67
C TYR A 39 -16.72 -2.86 -5.96
N ILE A 40 -17.11 -1.81 -5.23
CA ILE A 40 -18.40 -1.16 -5.38
C ILE A 40 -18.15 0.30 -5.78
N GLU A 41 -18.48 0.65 -7.02
CA GLU A 41 -18.29 2.02 -7.53
C GLU A 41 -19.01 3.04 -6.63
N GLY A 42 -18.29 4.09 -6.22
CA GLY A 42 -18.80 5.13 -5.33
C GLY A 42 -18.95 4.74 -3.86
N VAL A 43 -18.72 3.48 -3.48
CA VAL A 43 -18.91 2.97 -2.11
C VAL A 43 -17.63 2.33 -1.56
N TYR A 44 -17.02 1.41 -2.30
CA TYR A 44 -15.79 0.69 -1.94
C TYR A 44 -14.87 0.60 -3.14
N VAL A 45 -14.13 1.68 -3.35
CA VAL A 45 -13.17 1.87 -4.46
C VAL A 45 -11.71 1.72 -4.00
N CYS A 46 -10.75 1.81 -4.91
CA CYS A 46 -9.31 1.60 -4.69
C CYS A 46 -8.76 2.22 -3.38
N LYS A 47 -9.16 3.45 -3.04
CA LYS A 47 -8.74 4.13 -1.81
C LYS A 47 -9.10 3.37 -0.53
N HIS A 48 -10.21 2.65 -0.51
CA HIS A 48 -10.66 1.85 0.63
C HIS A 48 -9.83 0.58 0.76
N PHE A 49 -9.59 -0.14 -0.34
CA PHE A 49 -8.69 -1.30 -0.35
C PHE A 49 -7.30 -0.92 0.17
N VAL A 50 -6.70 0.16 -0.35
CA VAL A 50 -5.39 0.64 0.12
C VAL A 50 -5.41 0.94 1.62
N ARG A 51 -6.47 1.60 2.10
CA ARG A 51 -6.57 1.97 3.51
C ARG A 51 -6.71 0.74 4.41
N ASP A 52 -7.50 -0.26 3.99
CA ASP A 52 -7.70 -1.49 4.76
C ASP A 52 -6.40 -2.31 4.87
N VAL A 53 -5.66 -2.48 3.77
CA VAL A 53 -4.35 -3.16 3.81
C VAL A 53 -3.34 -2.40 4.68
N ILE A 54 -3.32 -1.06 4.63
CA ILE A 54 -2.46 -0.25 5.51
C ILE A 54 -2.84 -0.47 6.98
N ASN A 55 -4.12 -0.41 7.32
CA ASN A 55 -4.57 -0.64 8.70
C ASN A 55 -4.18 -2.06 9.18
N ASN A 56 -4.29 -3.08 8.32
CA ASN A 56 -3.91 -4.45 8.65
C ASN A 56 -2.39 -4.59 8.81
N ALA A 57 -1.60 -3.92 7.96
CA ALA A 57 -0.15 -3.88 8.08
C ALA A 57 0.29 -3.19 9.39
N GLU A 58 -0.32 -2.06 9.72
CA GLU A 58 -0.08 -1.34 10.98
C GLU A 58 -0.42 -2.20 12.20
N ALA A 59 -1.55 -2.93 12.16
CA ALA A 59 -1.94 -3.88 13.20
C ALA A 59 -0.95 -5.06 13.32
N ALA A 60 -0.24 -5.40 12.24
CA ALA A 60 0.85 -6.38 12.24
C ALA A 60 2.22 -5.78 12.62
N GLY A 61 2.31 -4.48 12.94
CA GLY A 61 3.57 -3.79 13.24
C GLY A 61 4.44 -3.49 12.02
N ILE A 62 3.86 -3.55 10.82
CA ILE A 62 4.54 -3.31 9.54
C ILE A 62 4.21 -1.90 9.06
N ARG A 63 5.24 -1.13 8.73
CA ARG A 63 5.05 0.20 8.16
C ARG A 63 4.66 0.10 6.68
N ALA A 64 3.53 0.69 6.34
CA ALA A 64 3.03 0.81 4.97
C ALA A 64 2.77 2.29 4.63
N GLY A 65 2.90 2.63 3.35
CA GLY A 65 2.62 3.97 2.82
C GLY A 65 1.44 3.94 1.85
N TYR A 66 0.63 4.99 1.90
CA TYR A 66 -0.42 5.25 0.92
C TYR A 66 0.20 5.95 -0.28
N VAL A 67 0.01 5.41 -1.48
CA VAL A 67 0.58 5.95 -2.72
C VAL A 67 -0.51 6.47 -3.63
N VAL A 68 -0.33 7.69 -4.15
CA VAL A 68 -1.14 8.24 -5.24
C VAL A 68 -0.27 8.35 -6.47
N VAL A 69 -0.67 7.67 -7.54
CA VAL A 69 -0.08 7.81 -8.87
C VAL A 69 -0.98 8.73 -9.68
N LYS A 70 -0.40 9.78 -10.26
CA LYS A 70 -1.11 10.68 -11.18
C LYS A 70 -0.63 10.42 -12.61
N PHE A 71 -1.54 10.48 -13.55
CA PHE A 71 -1.25 10.29 -14.98
C PHE A 71 -1.38 11.62 -15.74
N GLU A 72 -0.76 11.73 -16.92
CA GLU A 72 -0.84 12.93 -17.77
C GLU A 72 -2.27 13.23 -18.26
N ASP A 73 -3.12 12.21 -18.38
CA ASP A 73 -4.53 12.35 -18.79
C ASP A 73 -5.45 12.88 -17.66
N GLY A 74 -4.88 13.14 -16.47
CA GLY A 74 -5.57 13.64 -15.30
C GLY A 74 -6.19 12.55 -14.41
N THR A 75 -6.11 11.28 -14.79
CA THR A 75 -6.56 10.17 -13.94
C THR A 75 -5.58 9.92 -12.79
N GLN A 76 -6.06 9.21 -11.76
CA GLN A 76 -5.26 8.87 -10.57
C GLN A 76 -5.54 7.44 -10.14
N HIS A 77 -4.52 6.80 -9.55
CA HIS A 77 -4.62 5.47 -8.97
C HIS A 77 -4.03 5.43 -7.57
N ALA A 78 -4.59 4.58 -6.71
CA ALA A 78 -4.18 4.44 -5.32
C ALA A 78 -3.52 3.08 -5.13
N LEU A 79 -2.35 3.08 -4.48
CA LEU A 79 -1.52 1.90 -4.24
C LEU A 79 -0.98 1.89 -2.81
N ILE A 80 -0.30 0.80 -2.46
CA ILE A 80 0.42 0.66 -1.20
C ILE A 80 1.92 0.59 -1.52
N CYS A 81 2.77 1.13 -0.64
CA CYS A 81 4.19 0.84 -0.68
C CYS A 81 4.76 0.40 0.67
N PHE A 82 5.84 -0.36 0.62
CA PHE A 82 6.61 -0.79 1.78
C PHE A 82 8.06 -0.36 1.59
N ASN A 83 8.65 0.30 2.59
CA ASN A 83 10.10 0.50 2.62
C ASN A 83 10.72 -0.76 3.24
N THR A 84 11.25 -1.64 2.40
CA THR A 84 11.82 -2.91 2.85
C THR A 84 13.28 -2.76 3.24
N THR A 85 13.72 -3.52 4.24
CA THR A 85 15.11 -3.47 4.73
C THR A 85 16.13 -4.05 3.75
N ASP A 86 15.70 -4.86 2.79
CA ASP A 86 16.55 -5.64 1.89
C ASP A 86 16.35 -5.32 0.38
N ARG A 87 15.24 -4.69 -0.01
CA ARG A 87 14.95 -4.31 -1.41
C ARG A 87 14.66 -2.82 -1.61
N GLY A 88 14.66 -2.03 -0.54
CA GLY A 88 14.23 -0.64 -0.59
C GLY A 88 12.72 -0.53 -0.81
N LEU A 89 12.30 0.52 -1.51
CA LEU A 89 10.88 0.83 -1.71
C LEU A 89 10.22 -0.13 -2.71
N VAL A 90 9.13 -0.77 -2.29
CA VAL A 90 8.35 -1.69 -3.14
C VAL A 90 6.90 -1.22 -3.19
N PHE A 91 6.32 -1.17 -4.40
CA PHE A 91 4.92 -0.81 -4.63
C PHE A 91 4.07 -2.06 -4.90
N VAL A 92 2.87 -2.08 -4.31
CA VAL A 92 1.95 -3.23 -4.33
C VAL A 92 0.54 -2.74 -4.69
N GLU A 93 -0.14 -3.49 -5.55
CA GLU A 93 -1.56 -3.28 -5.88
C GLU A 93 -2.47 -3.77 -4.75
N SER A 94 -3.41 -2.95 -4.29
CA SER A 94 -4.30 -3.29 -3.18
C SER A 94 -5.45 -4.23 -3.58
N GLN A 95 -5.76 -4.32 -4.88
CA GLN A 95 -6.88 -5.12 -5.40
C GLN A 95 -6.45 -6.50 -5.91
N GLY A 96 -5.26 -6.96 -5.51
CA GLY A 96 -4.72 -8.26 -5.83
C GLY A 96 -3.31 -8.38 -5.28
N SER A 97 -3.16 -9.13 -4.21
CA SER A 97 -1.99 -9.38 -3.36
C SER A 97 -0.71 -9.86 -4.09
N ASP A 98 -0.79 -10.05 -5.40
CA ASP A 98 0.23 -10.65 -6.27
C ASP A 98 0.75 -9.71 -7.36
N ARG A 99 0.86 -8.40 -7.11
CA ARG A 99 1.38 -7.46 -8.13
C ARG A 99 2.41 -6.50 -7.57
N ILE A 100 3.68 -6.71 -7.93
CA ILE A 100 4.73 -5.69 -7.77
C ILE A 100 4.58 -4.71 -8.92
N ILE A 101 4.59 -3.42 -8.62
CA ILE A 101 4.46 -2.37 -9.61
C ILE A 101 5.81 -1.67 -9.75
N PHE A 102 6.30 -1.59 -10.99
CA PHE A 102 7.49 -0.82 -11.32
C PHE A 102 7.02 0.50 -11.93
N MET A 103 7.41 1.61 -11.30
CA MET A 103 6.96 2.95 -11.69
C MET A 103 8.13 3.90 -11.75
N GLU A 104 8.13 4.75 -12.78
CA GLU A 104 9.05 5.86 -12.94
C GLU A 104 8.25 7.04 -13.50
N VAL A 105 8.49 8.25 -12.98
CA VAL A 105 7.88 9.47 -13.50
C VAL A 105 8.34 9.69 -14.95
N GLY A 106 7.39 9.99 -15.85
CA GLY A 106 7.62 10.03 -17.30
C GLY A 106 7.64 8.66 -17.97
N GLY A 107 7.58 7.57 -17.20
CA GLY A 107 7.49 6.20 -17.68
C GLY A 107 6.05 5.71 -17.84
N ASN A 108 5.94 4.52 -18.43
CA ASN A 108 4.68 3.77 -18.42
C ASN A 108 4.48 3.10 -17.07
N TYR A 109 3.25 3.03 -16.63
CA TYR A 109 2.86 2.22 -15.48
C TYR A 109 2.80 0.73 -15.88
N ILE A 110 3.65 -0.08 -15.28
CA ILE A 110 3.78 -1.51 -15.60
C ILE A 110 3.70 -2.30 -14.30
N PHE A 111 2.85 -3.32 -14.29
CA PHE A 111 2.76 -4.27 -13.19
C PHE A 111 3.30 -5.64 -13.63
N ASN A 112 3.95 -6.33 -12.71
CA ASN A 112 4.33 -7.74 -12.88
C ASN A 112 3.46 -8.58 -11.94
N LEU A 113 2.91 -9.68 -12.47
CA LEU A 113 2.21 -10.67 -11.67
C LEU A 113 3.25 -11.56 -10.98
N TRP A 114 3.06 -11.80 -9.70
CA TRP A 114 3.86 -12.79 -8.97
C TRP A 114 3.63 -14.20 -9.54
N GLY A 115 4.71 -14.98 -9.66
CA GLY A 115 4.63 -16.39 -10.07
C GLY A 115 4.28 -16.65 -11.55
N LEU A 116 4.16 -15.60 -12.39
CA LEU A 116 3.87 -15.72 -13.81
C LEU A 116 5.02 -15.13 -14.64
N GLU A 117 6.09 -15.91 -14.82
CA GLU A 117 7.13 -15.63 -15.84
C GLU A 117 6.64 -15.96 -17.27
N ASP A 118 5.50 -16.66 -17.42
CA ASP A 118 4.96 -17.07 -18.71
C ASP A 118 3.62 -16.42 -19.06
N ARG A 119 3.70 -15.64 -20.14
CA ARG A 119 2.70 -15.09 -21.08
C ARG A 119 1.20 -15.22 -20.79
N GLU A 120 0.56 -14.06 -20.93
CA GLU A 120 -0.84 -13.84 -21.29
C GLU A 120 -1.89 -14.45 -20.36
N SER A 121 -2.14 -13.79 -19.23
CA SER A 121 -3.51 -13.75 -18.71
C SER A 121 -3.73 -12.56 -17.80
N LYS A 122 -4.77 -11.78 -18.15
CA LYS A 122 -5.36 -10.63 -17.44
C LYS A 122 -4.70 -9.25 -17.64
N MET A 123 -4.47 -8.89 -18.91
CA MET A 123 -4.52 -7.50 -19.38
C MET A 123 -5.98 -7.02 -19.50
N SER A 124 -6.53 -6.56 -18.39
CA SER A 124 -7.73 -5.71 -18.28
C SER A 124 -7.76 -5.39 -16.79
N ILE A 125 -7.43 -4.19 -16.29
CA ILE A 125 -8.33 -3.04 -16.18
C ILE A 125 -7.47 -1.82 -15.81
N MET A 126 -6.77 -1.20 -16.76
CA MET A 126 -6.36 0.21 -16.73
C MET A 126 -5.70 0.47 -18.08
N ARG A 127 -5.94 1.61 -18.71
CA ARG A 127 -5.04 2.11 -19.77
C ARG A 127 -4.08 3.06 -19.08
N PRO A 128 -3.07 2.59 -18.34
CA PRO A 128 -2.37 3.52 -17.52
C PRO A 128 -1.48 4.37 -18.44
N GLY A 129 -1.66 5.68 -18.34
CA GLY A 129 -0.96 6.65 -19.15
C GLY A 129 0.49 6.84 -18.68
N ILE A 130 1.12 7.88 -19.20
CA ILE A 130 2.42 8.34 -18.73
C ILE A 130 2.24 8.85 -17.29
N ILE A 131 3.08 8.35 -16.37
CA ILE A 131 3.06 8.76 -14.96
C ILE A 131 3.57 10.20 -14.87
N SER A 132 2.74 11.11 -14.36
CA SER A 132 3.10 12.51 -14.16
C SER A 132 3.67 12.78 -12.76
N SER A 133 3.16 12.09 -11.74
CA SER A 133 3.73 12.16 -10.38
C SER A 133 3.43 10.90 -9.55
N ILE A 134 4.28 10.66 -8.56
CA ILE A 134 4.10 9.64 -7.52
C ILE A 134 4.21 10.34 -6.17
N ASP A 135 3.12 10.33 -5.40
CA ASP A 135 3.05 10.91 -4.07
C ASP A 135 2.92 9.78 -3.04
N ILE A 136 3.75 9.80 -1.99
CA ILE A 136 3.74 8.79 -0.92
C ILE A 136 3.44 9.48 0.40
N ASP A 137 2.40 9.02 1.08
CA ASP A 137 2.03 9.41 2.44
C ASP A 137 2.30 8.26 3.41
N TRP A 138 3.11 8.52 4.43
CA TRP A 138 3.46 7.54 5.46
C TRP A 138 2.61 7.66 6.74
N GLY A 139 1.63 8.56 6.79
CA GLY A 139 0.65 8.62 7.89
C GLY A 139 1.19 9.13 9.23
N ASN A 140 2.13 10.08 9.22
CA ASN A 140 2.65 10.73 10.44
C ASN A 140 1.81 11.92 10.89
#